data_AF-A0A2E8G7J0-F1
#
_entry.id   AF-A0A2E8G7J0-F1
#
_cell.length_a   1.000
_cell.length_b   1.000
_cell.length_c   1.000
_cell.angle_alpha   90.00
_cell.angle_beta   90.00
_cell.angle_gamma   90.00
#
_symmetry.space_group_name_H-M   'P 1'
#
loop_
_entity.id
_entity.type
_entity.pdbx_description
1 polymer ?
#
loop_
_entity_poly.entity_id
_entity_poly.type
_entity_poly.pdbx_seq_one_letter_code
_entity_poly.pdbx_strand_id
1 'polypeptide(L)'
;MANHTLYIATGSQPFSSQFQEMLDMLLTGAAFGQATTLWLTPPALATLKLCPNDTLMQLTDFGVRCVTEKPGREENTPCPVSADPLGYDELLSLRTQCDQILVF
;
A
#
# COMPACT_ATOMS: atom_id res chain seq x y z
N MET A 1 9.29 18.82 -9.93
CA MET A 1 9.53 18.03 -8.71
C MET A 1 8.31 17.13 -8.58
N ALA A 2 8.47 15.82 -8.80
CA ALA A 2 7.34 14.90 -8.69
C ALA A 2 7.11 14.64 -7.21
N ASN A 3 6.05 15.23 -6.64
CA ASN A 3 5.68 14.98 -5.25
C ASN A 3 5.33 13.48 -5.13
N HIS A 4 6.13 12.75 -4.37
CA HIS A 4 5.87 11.34 -4.10
C HIS A 4 5.04 11.22 -2.82
N THR A 5 3.87 10.59 -2.93
CA THR A 5 2.95 10.40 -1.80
C THR A 5 2.93 8.93 -1.38
N LEU A 6 3.29 8.70 -0.12
CA LEU A 6 3.22 7.40 0.53
C LEU A 6 1.93 7.28 1.34
N TYR A 7 1.14 6.26 1.06
CA TYR A 7 -0.07 5.90 1.79
C TYR A 7 0.23 4.67 2.62
N ILE A 8 0.07 4.73 3.94
CA ILE A 8 0.34 3.63 4.84
C ILE A 8 -0.99 3.11 5.37
N ALA A 9 -1.32 1.87 5.01
CA ALA A 9 -2.49 1.16 5.50
C ALA A 9 -2.11 0.35 6.74
N THR A 10 -2.49 0.85 7.92
CA THR A 10 -2.22 0.23 9.23
C THR A 10 -3.42 -0.55 9.78
N GLY A 11 -4.59 -0.40 9.16
CA GLY A 11 -5.87 -0.88 9.66
C GLY A 11 -5.96 -2.39 9.90
N SER A 12 -6.37 -2.76 11.11
CA SER A 12 -6.90 -4.07 11.51
C SER A 12 -8.44 -4.15 11.38
N GLN A 13 -9.07 -3.12 10.81
CA GLN A 13 -10.51 -3.07 10.57
C GLN A 13 -10.78 -3.13 9.06
N PRO A 14 -11.69 -3.98 8.59
CA PRO A 14 -11.97 -4.12 7.18
C PRO A 14 -12.65 -2.83 6.67
N PHE A 15 -12.12 -2.28 5.58
CA PHE A 15 -12.81 -1.35 4.68
C PHE A 15 -13.71 -0.29 5.35
N SER A 16 -13.16 0.48 6.29
CA SER A 16 -13.84 1.70 6.74
C SER A 16 -13.98 2.68 5.57
N SER A 17 -14.92 3.62 5.67
CA SER A 17 -15.07 4.68 4.66
C SER A 17 -13.75 5.43 4.40
N GLN A 18 -12.92 5.58 5.45
CA GLN A 18 -11.60 6.20 5.38
C GLN A 18 -10.63 5.42 4.47
N PHE A 19 -10.70 4.09 4.47
CA PHE A 19 -9.87 3.26 3.60
C PHE A 19 -10.29 3.41 2.13
N GLN A 20 -11.59 3.48 1.86
CA GLN A 20 -12.10 3.74 0.51
C GLN A 20 -11.70 5.14 0.02
N GLU A 21 -11.86 6.17 0.85
CA GLU A 21 -11.42 7.53 0.53
C GLU A 21 -9.91 7.60 0.26
N MET A 22 -9.11 6.87 1.04
CA MET A 22 -7.67 6.74 0.80
C MET A 22 -7.39 6.10 -0.56
N LEU A 23 -8.05 4.99 -0.91
CA LEU A 23 -7.90 4.35 -2.21
C LEU A 23 -8.29 5.27 -3.36
N ASP A 24 -9.41 5.99 -3.24
CA ASP A 24 -9.86 6.96 -4.24
C ASP A 24 -8.82 8.07 -4.45
N MET A 25 -8.28 8.64 -3.37
CA MET A 25 -7.23 9.66 -3.47
C MET A 25 -5.95 9.10 -4.11
N LEU A 26 -5.56 7.89 -3.73
CA LEU A 26 -4.37 7.23 -4.26
C LEU A 26 -4.52 6.91 -5.76
N LEU A 27 -5.69 6.41 -6.17
CA LEU A 27 -6.03 6.14 -7.57
C LEU A 27 -6.09 7.44 -8.38
N THR A 28 -6.68 8.48 -7.79
CA THR A 28 -6.73 9.82 -8.39
C THR A 28 -5.32 10.34 -8.62
N GLY A 29 -4.44 10.26 -7.62
CA GLY A 29 -3.03 10.67 -7.74
C GLY A 29 -2.29 9.89 -8.82
N ALA A 30 -2.47 8.56 -8.87
CA ALA A 30 -1.88 7.72 -9.91
C ALA A 30 -2.39 8.07 -11.31
N ALA A 31 -3.70 8.32 -11.46
CA ALA A 31 -4.31 8.75 -12.72
C ALA A 31 -3.79 10.11 -13.21
N PHE A 32 -3.41 11.00 -12.29
CA PHE A 32 -2.71 12.26 -12.61
C PHE A 32 -1.21 12.09 -12.92
N GLY A 33 -0.69 10.86 -12.91
CA GLY A 33 0.73 10.57 -13.13
C GLY A 33 1.62 10.94 -11.94
N GLN A 34 1.05 11.09 -10.74
CA GLN A 34 1.83 11.27 -9.51
C GLN A 34 2.41 9.93 -9.06
N ALA A 35 3.60 9.98 -8.46
CA ALA A 35 4.20 8.79 -7.87
C ALA A 35 3.48 8.47 -6.55
N THR A 36 2.53 7.54 -6.59
CA THR A 36 1.80 7.06 -5.42
C THR A 36 2.26 5.67 -5.03
N THR A 37 2.60 5.51 -3.75
CA THR A 37 2.99 4.22 -3.19
C THR A 37 2.06 3.85 -2.04
N LEU A 38 1.50 2.65 -2.06
CA LEU A 38 0.73 2.07 -0.97
C LEU A 38 1.58 1.09 -0.17
N TRP A 39 1.80 1.38 1.10
CA TRP A 39 2.41 0.46 2.04
C TRP A 39 1.33 -0.29 2.84
N LEU A 40 1.24 -1.59 2.60
CA LEU A 40 0.40 -2.53 3.34
C LEU A 40 1.18 -3.12 4.52
N THR A 41 0.76 -2.76 5.73
CA THR A 41 1.32 -3.35 6.95
C THR A 41 0.82 -4.79 7.15
N PRO A 42 1.51 -5.62 7.96
CA PRO A 42 1.08 -6.98 8.27
C PRO A 42 -0.39 -7.14 8.71
N PRO A 43 -0.96 -6.30 9.59
CA PRO A 43 -2.38 -6.40 9.95
C PRO A 43 -3.33 -6.07 8.79
N ALA A 44 -2.97 -5.12 7.92
CA ALA A 44 -3.75 -4.80 6.72
C ALA A 44 -3.73 -5.96 5.72
N LEU A 45 -2.57 -6.60 5.52
CA LEU A 45 -2.48 -7.81 4.70
C LEU A 45 -3.30 -8.96 5.26
N ALA A 46 -3.27 -9.19 6.58
CA ALA A 46 -4.09 -10.23 7.22
C ALA A 46 -5.58 -9.99 7.00
N THR A 47 -6.02 -8.72 7.13
CA THR A 47 -7.40 -8.31 6.85
C THR A 47 -7.77 -8.52 5.38
N LEU A 48 -6.86 -8.19 4.47
CA LEU A 48 -7.04 -8.36 3.03
C LEU A 48 -7.13 -9.84 2.61
N LYS A 49 -6.40 -10.72 3.29
CA LYS A 49 -6.52 -12.18 3.11
C LYS A 49 -7.90 -12.68 3.54
N LEU A 50 -8.50 -12.10 4.58
CA LEU A 50 -9.84 -12.47 5.06
C LEU A 50 -10.95 -11.89 4.19
N CYS A 51 -10.74 -10.73 3.59
CA CYS A 51 -11.71 -10.06 2.75
C CYS A 51 -11.01 -9.51 1.49
N PRO A 52 -10.99 -10.28 0.39
CA PRO A 52 -10.33 -9.87 -0.84
C PRO A 52 -11.00 -8.63 -1.42
N ASN A 53 -10.20 -7.78 -2.05
CA ASN A 53 -10.66 -6.53 -2.65
C ASN A 53 -10.06 -6.38 -4.05
N ASP A 54 -10.93 -6.34 -5.06
CA ASP A 54 -10.54 -6.28 -6.47
C ASP A 54 -9.80 -4.98 -6.82
N THR A 55 -10.17 -3.86 -6.21
CA THR A 55 -9.51 -2.56 -6.43
C THR A 55 -8.04 -2.62 -6.04
N LEU A 56 -7.73 -3.27 -4.90
CA LEU A 56 -6.36 -3.46 -4.43
C LEU A 56 -5.53 -4.35 -5.38
N MET A 57 -6.16 -5.35 -6.00
CA MET A 57 -5.49 -6.22 -7.00
C MET A 57 -5.13 -5.45 -8.27
N GLN A 58 -5.95 -4.47 -8.66
CA GLN A 58 -5.77 -3.67 -9.87
C GLN A 58 -4.92 -2.41 -9.67
N LEU A 59 -4.50 -2.08 -8.44
CA LEU A 59 -3.71 -0.88 -8.16
C LEU A 59 -2.45 -0.76 -9.05
N THR A 60 -1.80 -1.90 -9.29
CA THR A 60 -0.60 -1.95 -10.14
C THR A 60 -0.92 -1.58 -11.59
N ASP A 61 -2.10 -1.97 -12.10
CA ASP A 61 -2.57 -1.58 -13.44
C ASP A 61 -2.87 -0.08 -13.54
N PHE A 62 -3.28 0.55 -12.44
CA PHE A 62 -3.46 2.01 -12.36
C PHE A 62 -2.15 2.78 -12.17
N GLY A 63 -1.01 2.09 -12.09
CA GLY A 63 0.30 2.72 -11.89
C GLY A 63 0.65 3.03 -10.43
N VAL A 64 -0.11 2.49 -9.48
CA VAL A 64 0.20 2.60 -8.05
C VAL A 64 1.20 1.51 -7.69
N ARG A 65 2.25 1.90 -6.96
CA ARG A 65 3.20 0.92 -6.42
C ARG A 65 2.70 0.39 -5.08
N CYS A 66 2.45 -0.92 -4.99
CA CYS A 66 2.11 -1.56 -3.72
C CYS A 66 3.37 -2.16 -3.09
N VAL A 67 3.60 -1.91 -1.81
CA VAL A 67 4.73 -2.45 -1.04
C VAL A 67 4.23 -3.05 0.26
N THR A 68 4.92 -4.06 0.75
CA THR A 68 4.61 -4.67 2.04
C THR A 68 5.85 -4.98 2.84
N GLU A 69 5.70 -5.14 4.15
CA GLU A 69 6.80 -5.56 5.01
C GLU A 69 7.11 -7.03 4.77
N LYS A 70 8.37 -7.32 4.45
CA LYS A 70 8.84 -8.70 4.27
C LYS A 70 8.77 -9.44 5.62
N PRO A 71 7.95 -10.51 5.75
CA PRO A 71 7.92 -11.27 6.98
C PRO A 71 9.28 -11.92 7.23
N GLY A 72 9.83 -11.73 8.44
CA GLY A 72 11.19 -12.12 8.79
C GLY A 72 11.49 -13.63 8.77
N ARG A 73 10.50 -14.48 8.51
CA ARG A 73 10.67 -15.94 8.40
C ARG A 73 9.50 -16.58 7.65
N GLU A 74 9.78 -17.08 6.45
CA GLU A 74 9.11 -18.21 5.78
C GLU A 74 7.57 -18.30 5.79
N GLU A 75 6.85 -17.18 5.86
CA GLU A 75 5.44 -17.19 5.42
C GLU A 75 5.41 -17.04 3.91
N ASN A 76 5.51 -18.16 3.19
CA ASN A 76 5.20 -18.28 1.76
C ASN A 76 3.69 -18.18 1.51
N THR A 77 2.99 -17.36 2.29
CA THR A 77 1.57 -17.12 2.08
C THR A 77 1.45 -16.14 0.93
N PRO A 78 0.85 -16.53 -0.21
CA PRO A 78 0.72 -15.64 -1.35
C PRO A 78 0.02 -14.36 -0.89
N CYS A 79 0.65 -13.22 -1.16
CA CYS A 79 0.00 -11.94 -0.97
C CYS A 79 -1.18 -11.89 -1.94
N PRO A 80 -2.40 -11.54 -1.49
CA PRO A 80 -3.56 -11.46 -2.38
C PRO A 80 -3.42 -10.33 -3.41
N VAL A 81 -2.40 -9.48 -3.28
CA VAL A 81 -2.11 -8.34 -4.15
C VAL A 81 -0.67 -8.42 -4.65
N SER A 82 -0.44 -7.85 -5.82
CA SER A 82 0.90 -7.62 -6.39
C SER A 82 1.62 -6.52 -5.61
N ALA A 83 2.12 -6.85 -4.43
CA ALA A 83 2.91 -5.95 -3.59
C ALA A 83 4.37 -6.42 -3.51
N ASP A 84 5.31 -5.50 -3.65
CA ASP A 84 6.73 -5.77 -3.48
C ASP A 84 7.05 -5.93 -1.99
N PRO A 85 7.59 -7.09 -1.55
CA PRO A 85 8.03 -7.27 -0.18
C PRO A 85 9.35 -6.53 0.05
N LEU A 86 9.30 -5.44 0.81
CA LEU A 86 10.45 -4.61 1.17
C LEU A 86 10.95 -4.92 2.58
N GLY A 87 12.27 -4.83 2.76
CA GLY A 87 12.88 -4.89 4.07
C GLY A 87 12.61 -3.63 4.89
N TYR A 88 12.85 -3.71 6.20
CA TYR A 88 12.69 -2.56 7.12
C TYR A 88 13.50 -1.33 6.67
N ASP A 89 14.74 -1.54 6.22
CA ASP A 89 15.64 -0.46 5.75
C ASP A 89 15.13 0.22 4.47
N GLU A 90 14.55 -0.56 3.55
CA GLU A 90 13.94 -0.06 2.32
C GLU A 90 12.66 0.73 2.60
N LEU A 91 11.83 0.26 3.53
CA LEU A 91 10.63 0.97 3.98
C LEU A 91 10.98 2.30 4.66
N LEU A 92 12.03 2.30 5.48
CA LEU A 92 12.55 3.52 6.10
C LEU A 92 13.04 4.50 5.04
N SER A 93 13.82 4.02 4.07
CA SER A 93 14.32 4.81 2.95
C SER A 93 13.19 5.39 2.09
N LEU A 94 12.19 4.56 1.76
CA LEU A 94 10.99 4.98 1.03
C LEU A 94 10.28 6.11 1.79
N ARG A 95 10.07 5.93 3.09
CA ARG A 95 9.45 6.96 3.95
C ARG A 95 10.25 8.26 3.94
N THR A 96 11.58 8.21 3.96
CA THR A 96 12.43 9.42 3.92
C THR A 96 12.44 10.09 2.55
N GLN A 97 12.23 9.34 1.47
CA GLN A 97 12.23 9.87 0.09
C GLN A 97 10.87 10.48 -0.31
N CYS A 98 9.80 10.18 0.40
CA CYS A 98 8.47 10.70 0.09
C CYS A 98 8.27 12.09 0.69
N ASP A 99 7.79 13.04 -0.13
CA ASP A 99 7.44 14.38 0.32
C ASP A 99 6.20 14.37 1.24
N GLN A 100 5.26 13.46 0.98
CA GLN A 100 4.02 13.36 1.72
C GLN A 100 3.79 11.92 2.19
N ILE A 101 3.47 11.78 3.47
CA ILE A 101 3.14 10.48 4.09
C ILE A 101 1.78 10.62 4.75
N LEU A 102 0.85 9.76 4.36
CA LEU A 102 -0.49 9.68 4.90
C LEU A 102 -0.68 8.32 5.55
N VAL A 103 -1.12 8.29 6.80
CA VAL A 103 -1.30 7.06 7.58
C VAL A 103 -2.78 6.90 7.89
N PHE A 104 -3.31 5.70 7.61
CA PHE A 104 -4.71 5.34 7.77
C PHE A 104 -4.86 4.02 8.52
#